data_AF-A0A4V1N495-F1
#
_entry.id   AF-A0A4V1N495-F1
#
_cell.length_a   1.000
_cell.length_b   1.000
_cell.length_c   1.000
_cell.angle_alpha   90.00
_cell.angle_beta   90.00
_cell.angle_gamma   90.00
#
_symmetry.space_group_name_H-M   'P 1'
#
loop_
_entity.id
_entity.type
_entity.pdbx_description
1 polymer ?
#
loop_
_entity_poly.entity_id
_entity_poly.type
_entity_poly.pdbx_seq_one_letter_code
_entity_poly.pdbx_strand_id
1 'polypeptide(L)' 'MTGTALVNGEPYPLAAPTTVAALVAVLLPELLGDTGDVPRGVAVAIDDAVLPRSTWTSTALRDGDRVEVVTAVQGG' A
#
# COMPACT_ATOMS: atom_id res chain seq x y z
N MET A 1 -20.52 -3.87 -2.95
CA MET A 1 -20.21 -3.85 -1.50
C MET A 1 -18.96 -3.00 -1.36
N THR A 2 -19.07 -1.89 -0.64
CA THR A 2 -17.93 -1.03 -0.31
C THR A 2 -17.28 -1.63 0.93
N GLY A 3 -16.05 -2.13 0.82
CA GLY A 3 -15.29 -2.61 1.97
C GLY A 3 -14.51 -1.47 2.63
N THR A 4 -13.89 -1.71 3.77
CA THR A 4 -12.96 -0.79 4.44
C THR A 4 -11.74 -1.57 4.94
N ALA A 5 -10.54 -1.11 4.59
CA ALA A 5 -9.29 -1.56 5.21
C ALA A 5 -8.85 -0.56 6.29
N LEU A 6 -7.92 -0.95 7.15
CA LEU A 6 -7.19 -0.02 8.01
C LEU A 6 -5.81 0.20 7.40
N VAL A 7 -5.44 1.44 7.13
CA VAL A 7 -4.15 1.81 6.54
C VAL A 7 -3.42 2.71 7.52
N ASN A 8 -2.30 2.25 8.08
CA ASN A 8 -1.56 2.95 9.15
C ASN A 8 -2.48 3.35 10.32
N GLY A 9 -3.43 2.48 10.67
CA GLY A 9 -4.45 2.72 11.69
C GLY A 9 -5.67 3.53 11.26
N GLU A 10 -5.67 4.14 10.08
CA GLU A 10 -6.78 4.98 9.60
C GLU A 10 -7.73 4.21 8.66
N PRO A 11 -9.06 4.37 8.78
CA PRO A 11 -10.01 3.75 7.86
C PRO A 11 -9.80 4.19 6.40
N TYR A 12 -9.65 3.21 5.51
CA TYR A 12 -9.51 3.42 4.07
C TYR A 12 -10.64 2.72 3.30
N PRO A 13 -11.52 3.48 2.61
CA PRO A 13 -12.66 2.91 1.89
C PRO A 13 -12.22 2.20 0.59
N LEU A 14 -12.70 0.96 0.41
CA LEU A 14 -12.50 0.14 -0.78
C LEU A 14 -13.75 0.21 -1.68
N ALA A 15 -13.88 1.31 -2.42
CA ALA A 15 -15.00 1.55 -3.35
C ALA A 15 -14.92 0.75 -4.66
N ALA A 16 -13.72 0.27 -5.01
CA ALA A 16 -13.45 -0.59 -6.16
C ALA A 16 -12.35 -1.58 -5.77
N PRO A 17 -12.10 -2.65 -6.56
CA PRO A 17 -10.94 -3.50 -6.35
C PRO A 17 -9.64 -2.68 -6.34
N THR A 18 -8.94 -2.68 -5.20
CA THR A 18 -7.69 -1.92 -5.00
C THR A 18 -6.57 -2.89 -4.72
N THR A 19 -5.45 -2.75 -5.43
CA THR A 19 -4.24 -3.53 -5.14
C THR A 19 -3.33 -2.77 -4.20
N VAL A 20 -2.39 -3.47 -3.57
CA VAL A 20 -1.35 -2.84 -2.74
C VAL A 20 -0.58 -1.77 -3.52
N ALA A 21 -0.24 -2.06 -4.79
CA ALA A 21 0.43 -1.08 -5.65
C ALA A 21 -0.41 0.17 -5.88
N ALA A 22 -1.72 0.02 -6.15
CA ALA A 22 -2.63 1.15 -6.34
C ALA A 22 -2.79 1.99 -5.05
N LEU A 23 -2.87 1.34 -3.89
CA LEU A 23 -2.93 2.04 -2.60
C LEU A 23 -1.66 2.88 -2.39
N VAL A 24 -0.47 2.29 -2.54
CA VAL A 24 0.81 3.01 -2.36
C VAL A 24 0.91 4.21 -3.30
N ALA A 25 0.46 4.06 -4.56
CA ALA A 25 0.46 5.15 -5.52
C ALA A 25 -0.43 6.33 -5.11
N VAL A 26 -1.55 6.06 -4.44
CA VAL A 26 -2.44 7.11 -3.92
C VAL A 26 -1.86 7.80 -2.68
N LEU A 27 -1.21 7.04 -1.80
CA LEU A 27 -0.70 7.57 -0.53
C LEU A 27 0.61 8.36 -0.68
N LEU A 28 1.46 7.95 -1.62
CA LEU A 28 2.81 8.49 -1.79
C LEU A 28 3.05 8.94 -3.25
N PRO A 29 2.20 9.82 -3.81
CA PRO A 29 2.27 10.21 -5.22
C PRO A 29 3.61 10.88 -5.57
N GLU A 30 4.22 11.61 -4.64
CA GLU A 30 5.51 12.29 -4.80
C GLU A 30 6.70 11.34 -4.92
N LEU A 31 6.54 10.08 -4.48
CA LEU A 31 7.58 9.07 -4.56
C LEU A 31 7.48 8.23 -5.85
N LEU A 32 6.38 8.33 -6.58
CA LEU A 32 6.23 7.69 -7.89
C LEU A 32 7.13 8.40 -8.90
N GLY A 33 8.04 7.66 -9.52
CA GLY A 33 8.81 8.17 -10.65
C GLY A 33 7.96 8.28 -11.93
N ASP A 34 8.51 8.93 -12.96
CA ASP A 34 7.84 9.13 -14.26
C ASP A 34 7.37 7.83 -14.94
N THR A 35 7.95 6.69 -14.57
CA THR A 35 7.60 5.36 -15.10
C THR A 35 6.40 4.71 -14.42
N GLY A 36 5.89 5.28 -13.33
CA GLY A 36 4.84 4.66 -12.50
C GLY A 36 5.31 3.45 -11.70
N ASP A 37 6.62 3.21 -11.64
CA ASP A 37 7.19 2.18 -10.79
C ASP A 37 7.07 2.55 -9.32
N VAL A 38 6.80 1.53 -8.49
CA VAL A 38 6.66 1.71 -7.05
C VAL A 38 7.94 2.36 -6.47
N PRO A 39 7.92 3.17 -5.41
CA PRO A 39 9.12 3.88 -5.00
C PRO A 39 10.13 2.98 -4.28
N ARG A 40 11.44 3.19 -4.47
CA ARG A 40 12.45 2.53 -3.61
C ARG A 40 12.32 3.05 -2.19
N GLY A 41 12.58 2.20 -1.20
CA GLY A 41 12.49 2.58 0.21
C GLY A 41 11.08 2.56 0.78
N VAL A 42 10.08 1.98 0.11
CA VAL A 42 8.75 1.73 0.69
C VAL A 42 8.64 0.25 1.02
N ALA A 43 8.09 -0.06 2.20
CA ALA A 43 7.66 -1.40 2.57
C ALA A 43 6.18 -1.39 2.94
N VAL A 44 5.48 -2.47 2.59
CA VAL A 44 4.07 -2.67 2.93
C VAL A 44 3.89 -4.02 3.61
N ALA A 45 3.11 -4.04 4.68
CA ALA A 45 2.65 -5.26 5.33
C ALA A 45 1.12 -5.34 5.33
N ILE A 46 0.58 -6.56 5.28
CA ILE A 46 -0.83 -6.86 5.57
C ILE A 46 -0.87 -7.83 6.74
N ASP A 47 -1.64 -7.52 7.78
CA ASP A 47 -1.80 -8.34 8.98
C ASP A 47 -0.44 -8.80 9.54
N ASP A 48 0.47 -7.83 9.74
CA ASP A 48 1.84 -8.01 10.24
C ASP A 48 2.80 -8.79 9.30
N ALA A 49 2.35 -9.20 8.11
CA ALA A 49 3.17 -9.87 7.11
C ALA A 49 3.65 -8.93 6.01
N VAL A 50 4.96 -8.67 5.96
CA VAL A 50 5.59 -7.85 4.91
C VAL A 50 5.44 -8.53 3.54
N LEU A 51 4.89 -7.79 2.58
CA LEU A 51 4.67 -8.29 1.23
C LEU A 51 5.89 -8.04 0.32
N PRO A 52 6.41 -9.07 -0.39
CA PRO A 52 7.41 -8.87 -1.42
C PRO A 52 6.87 -7.93 -2.49
N ARG A 53 7.67 -6.95 -2.88
CA ARG A 53 7.25 -5.91 -3.82
C ARG A 53 6.71 -6.43 -5.15
N SER A 54 7.22 -7.56 -5.63
CA SER A 54 6.76 -8.22 -6.86
C SER A 54 5.30 -8.69 -6.79
N THR A 55 4.71 -8.82 -5.60
CA THR A 55 3.32 -9.26 -5.43
C THR A 55 2.34 -8.09 -5.33
N TRP A 56 2.80 -6.84 -5.22
CA TRP A 56 1.92 -5.71 -4.90
C TRP A 56 0.89 -5.41 -5.99
N THR A 57 1.21 -5.69 -7.25
CA THR A 57 0.29 -5.50 -8.38
C THR A 57 -0.78 -6.59 -8.47
N SER A 58 -0.55 -7.77 -7.87
CA SER A 58 -1.49 -8.89 -7.87
C SER A 58 -2.20 -9.10 -6.52
N THR A 59 -1.71 -8.49 -5.45
CA THR A 59 -2.33 -8.57 -4.11
C THR A 59 -3.44 -7.54 -4.01
N ALA A 60 -4.69 -8.00 -4.06
CA ALA A 60 -5.87 -7.17 -3.86
C ALA A 60 -6.18 -7.04 -2.36
N LEU A 61 -6.46 -5.80 -1.93
CA LEU A 61 -6.93 -5.50 -0.59
C LEU A 61 -8.36 -6.00 -0.39
N ARG A 62 -8.64 -6.44 0.82
CA ARG A 62 -9.93 -6.97 1.25
C ARG A 62 -10.49 -6.15 2.41
N ASP A 63 -11.79 -6.27 2.58
CA ASP A 63 -12.49 -5.72 3.73
C ASP A 63 -11.87 -6.27 5.03
N GLY A 64 -11.52 -5.37 5.95
CA GLY A 64 -10.90 -5.69 7.24
C GLY A 64 -9.38 -5.84 7.24
N ASP A 65 -8.70 -5.82 6.08
CA ASP A 65 -7.24 -5.92 6.01
C ASP A 65 -6.59 -4.79 6.83
N ARG A 66 -5.52 -5.12 7.58
CA ARG A 66 -4.68 -4.13 8.26
C ARG A 66 -3.41 -3.93 7.48
N VAL A 67 -3.31 -2.80 6.81
CA VAL A 67 -2.19 -2.43 5.96
C VAL A 67 -1.30 -1.44 6.68
N GLU A 68 -0.01 -1.75 6.77
CA GLU A 68 1.01 -0.83 7.25
C GLU A 68 1.92 -0.45 6.07
N VAL A 69 2.04 0.84 5.79
CA VAL A 69 2.88 1.43 4.74
C VAL A 69 3.93 2.30 5.41
N VAL A 70 5.18 1.90 5.28
CA VAL A 70 6.32 2.62 5.85
C VAL A 70 7.29 3.05 4.77
N THR A 71 7.81 4.28 4.92
CA THR A 71 8.90 4.80 4.11
C THR A 71 10.20 4.72 4.91
N ALA A 72 11.27 4.31 4.25
CA ALA A 72 12.61 4.40 4.81
C ALA A 72 12.98 5.88 4.88
N VAL A 73 13.05 6.41 6.09
CA VAL A 73 13.81 7.63 6.35
C VAL A 73 15.29 7.28 6.23
N GLN A 74 16.03 7.94 5.35
CA GLN A 74 17.50 7.90 5.43
C GLN A 74 17.90 8.51 6.78
N GLY A 75 18.27 7.65 7.73
CA GLY A 75 19.01 8.08 8.89
C GLY A 75 20.39 8.54 8.43
N GLY A 76 20.67 9.83 8.61
CA GLY A 76 22.02 10.37 8.64
C GLY A 76 22.58 10.29 10.05
#